data_AF-U2YED1-F1
#
_entry.id   AF-U2YED1-F1
#
_cell.length_a   1.000
_cell.length_b   1.000
_cell.length_c   1.000
_cell.angle_alpha   90.00
_cell.angle_beta   90.00
_cell.angle_gamma   90.00
#
_symmetry.space_group_name_H-M   'P 1'
#
loop_
_entity.id
_entity.type
_entity.pdbx_description
1 polymer ?
#
loop_
_entity_poly.entity_id
_entity_poly.type
_entity_poly.pdbx_seq_one_letter_code
_entity_poly.pdbx_strand_id
1 'polypeptide(L)' 'MLIPAIKKLYTNKEDQAAALERHLEFFNTHPYVAAPIIGVTLALEEEKANGVEIDDAAIQGVKIGMMGPLAG' A
#
# COMPACT_ATOMS: atom_id res chain seq x y z
N MET A 1 -6.05 5.98 5.50
CA MET A 1 -5.22 5.50 6.63
C MET A 1 -3.71 5.58 6.36
N LEU A 2 -3.22 5.42 5.12
CA LEU A 2 -1.77 5.41 4.80
C LEU A 2 -1.10 6.79 4.58
N ILE A 3 -1.88 7.87 4.48
CA ILE A 3 -1.40 9.24 4.23
C ILE A 3 -0.23 9.69 5.15
N PRO A 4 -0.27 9.51 6.49
CA PRO A 4 0.85 9.94 7.33
C PRO A 4 2.14 9.13 7.10
N ALA A 5 2.03 7.85 6.74
CA ALA A 5 3.19 7.02 6.44
C ALA A 5 3.83 7.42 5.09
N ILE A 6 3.01 7.60 4.04
CA ILE A 6 3.47 8.05 2.72
C ILE A 6 4.21 9.39 2.83
N LYS A 7 3.66 10.34 3.60
CA LYS A 7 4.31 11.64 3.85
C LYS A 7 5.64 11.55 4.60
N LYS A 8 5.87 10.47 5.35
CA LYS A 8 7.11 10.23 6.09
C LYS A 8 8.15 9.49 5.24
N LEU A 9 7.70 8.55 4.41
CA LEU A 9 8.54 7.73 3.54
C LEU A 9 9.01 8.49 2.29
N TYR A 10 8.16 9.33 1.71
CA TYR A 10 8.46 10.08 0.49
C TYR A 10 8.58 11.58 0.81
N THR A 11 9.73 12.18 0.52
CA THR A 11 9.97 13.63 0.71
C THR A 11 9.65 14.46 -0.52
N ASN A 12 9.69 13.87 -1.72
CA ASN A 12 9.35 14.54 -2.97
C ASN A 12 7.84 14.51 -3.22
N LYS A 13 7.29 15.60 -3.75
CA LYS A 13 5.85 15.69 -4.07
C LYS A 13 5.43 14.74 -5.19
N GLU A 14 6.30 14.49 -6.15
CA GLU A 14 6.04 13.59 -7.27
C GLU A 14 5.92 12.14 -6.78
N ASP A 15 6.86 11.70 -5.96
CA ASP A 15 6.84 10.35 -5.35
C ASP A 15 5.64 10.18 -4.40
N GLN A 16 5.28 11.22 -3.65
CA GLN A 16 4.07 11.23 -2.82
C GLN A 16 2.79 11.10 -3.66
N ALA A 17 2.70 11.82 -4.79
CA ALA A 17 1.54 11.76 -5.67
C ALA A 17 1.39 10.35 -6.27
N ALA A 18 2.48 9.78 -6.79
CA ALA A 18 2.50 8.42 -7.32
C ALA A 18 2.09 7.39 -6.25
N ALA A 19 2.61 7.52 -5.02
CA ALA A 19 2.20 6.67 -3.91
C ALA A 19 0.72 6.79 -3.60
N LEU A 20 0.19 8.01 -3.49
CA LEU A 20 -1.23 8.23 -3.21
C LEU A 20 -2.15 7.66 -4.30
N GLU A 21 -1.76 7.78 -5.57
CA GLU A 21 -2.50 7.19 -6.70
C GLU A 21 -2.63 5.67 -6.58
N ARG A 22 -1.57 4.95 -6.14
CA ARG A 22 -1.63 3.50 -5.88
C ARG A 22 -2.58 3.08 -4.76
N HIS A 23 -2.93 4.01 -3.87
CA HIS A 23 -3.88 3.78 -2.77
C HIS A 23 -5.29 4.33 -3.06
N LEU A 24 -5.54 4.85 -4.27
CA LEU A 24 -6.90 5.24 -4.72
C LEU A 24 -7.70 4.05 -5.28
N GLU A 25 -7.06 2.90 -5.51
CA GLU A 25 -7.77 1.71 -5.97
C GLU A 25 -8.80 1.19 -4.96
N PHE A 26 -9.84 0.55 -5.49
CA PHE A 26 -10.99 0.10 -4.72
C PHE A 26 -10.56 -0.95 -3.68
N PHE A 27 -10.59 -0.57 -2.41
CA PHE A 27 -10.25 -1.43 -1.28
C PHE A 27 -11.53 -1.78 -0.50
N ASN A 28 -12.04 -3.00 -0.72
CA ASN A 28 -13.28 -3.45 -0.10
C ASN A 28 -13.02 -4.74 0.69
N THR A 29 -12.69 -4.59 1.97
CA THR A 29 -12.47 -5.70 2.90
C THR A 29 -13.09 -5.39 4.26
N HIS A 30 -13.32 -6.42 5.08
CA HIS A 30 -13.92 -6.23 6.39
C HIS A 30 -12.97 -5.43 7.31
N PRO A 31 -13.45 -4.44 8.08
CA PRO A 31 -12.58 -3.54 8.86
C PRO A 31 -11.59 -4.26 9.79
N TYR A 32 -11.96 -5.43 10.31
CA TYR A 32 -11.14 -6.24 11.20
C TYR A 32 -9.97 -6.95 10.50
N VAL A 33 -10.09 -7.27 9.21
CA VAL A 33 -9.05 -7.94 8.42
C VAL A 33 -8.24 -6.95 7.58
N ALA A 34 -8.63 -5.67 7.56
CA ALA A 34 -7.87 -4.62 6.90
C ALA A 34 -6.50 -4.38 7.55
N ALA A 35 -6.37 -4.57 8.87
CA ALA A 35 -5.15 -4.32 9.62
C ALA A 35 -3.90 -5.07 9.10
N PRO A 36 -3.93 -6.41 8.89
CA PRO A 36 -2.80 -7.13 8.31
C PRO A 36 -2.47 -6.69 6.88
N ILE A 37 -3.49 -6.39 6.05
CA ILE A 37 -3.27 -5.95 4.67
C ILE A 37 -2.56 -4.60 4.63
N ILE A 38 -2.96 -3.66 5.50
CA ILE A 38 -2.32 -2.35 5.65
C ILE A 38 -0.89 -2.51 6.15
N GLY A 39 -0.62 -3.42 7.09
CA GLY A 39 0.72 -3.68 7.62
C GLY A 39 1.70 -4.19 6.57
N VAL A 40 1.28 -5.18 5.76
CA VAL A 40 2.11 -5.71 4.66
C VAL A 40 2.32 -4.65 3.57
N THR A 41 1.27 -3.90 3.23
CA THR A 41 1.35 -2.80 2.26
C THR A 41 2.35 -1.74 2.73
N LEU A 42 2.35 -1.41 4.02
CA LEU A 42 3.26 -0.42 4.58
C LEU A 42 4.73 -0.89 4.51
N ALA A 43 4.99 -2.16 4.83
CA ALA A 43 6.34 -2.71 4.74
C ALA A 43 6.88 -2.67 3.28
N LEU A 44 6.03 -2.98 2.30
CA LEU A 44 6.41 -2.89 0.88
C LEU A 44 6.65 -1.44 0.43
N GLU A 45 5.85 -0.48 0.89
CA GLU A 45 6.10 0.95 0.60
C GLU A 45 7.38 1.44 1.27
N GLU A 46 7.73 0.94 2.46
CA GLU A 46 8.98 1.26 3.14
C GLU A 46 10.20 0.71 2.40
N GLU A 47 10.18 -0.55 1.96
CA GLU A 47 11.25 -1.13 1.16
C GLU A 47 11.42 -0.38 -0.18
N LYS A 48 10.32 -0.04 -0.84
CA LYS A 48 10.34 0.75 -2.07
C LYS A 48 10.93 2.14 -1.84
N ALA A 49 10.54 2.81 -0.76
CA ALA A 49 11.09 4.12 -0.39
C ALA A 49 12.58 4.05 -0.04
N ASN A 50 13.06 2.92 0.50
CA ASN A 50 14.47 2.66 0.77
C ASN A 50 15.29 2.27 -0.47
N GLY A 51 14.69 2.25 -1.67
CA GLY A 51 15.37 2.01 -2.93
C GLY A 51 15.37 0.56 -3.41
N VAL A 52 14.56 -0.32 -2.79
CA VAL A 52 14.29 -1.65 -3.34
C VAL A 52 13.42 -1.49 -4.59
N GLU A 53 13.81 -2.11 -5.70
CA GLU A 53 12.96 -2.18 -6.89
C GLU A 53 11.74 -3.07 -6.63
N ILE A 54 10.68 -2.44 -6.15
CA ILE A 54 9.35 -3.05 -5.99
C ILE A 54 8.44 -2.48 -7.06
N ASP A 55 7.87 -3.36 -7.87
CA ASP A 55 6.88 -3.00 -8.87
C ASP A 55 5.57 -2.55 -8.20
N ASP A 56 4.98 -1.49 -8.74
CA ASP A 56 3.69 -0.96 -8.29
C ASP A 56 2.59 -2.01 -8.42
N ALA A 57 2.64 -2.82 -9.49
CA ALA A 57 1.72 -3.93 -9.72
C ALA A 57 1.87 -5.03 -8.65
N ALA A 58 3.05 -5.20 -8.06
CA ALA A 58 3.25 -6.16 -6.98
C ALA A 58 2.56 -5.70 -5.68
N ILE A 59 2.64 -4.41 -5.34
CA ILE A 59 1.96 -3.84 -4.17
C ILE A 59 0.44 -3.99 -4.33
N GLN A 60 -0.09 -3.71 -5.52
CA GLN A 60 -1.50 -3.89 -5.83
C GLN A 60 -1.91 -5.38 -5.80
N GLY A 61 -1.10 -6.25 -6.40
CA GLY A 61 -1.33 -7.68 -6.43
C GLY A 61 -1.40 -8.30 -5.03
N VAL A 62 -0.56 -7.84 -4.09
CA VAL A 62 -0.62 -8.26 -2.68
C VAL A 62 -1.91 -7.79 -2.02
N LYS A 63 -2.32 -6.53 -2.22
CA LYS A 63 -3.60 -6.03 -1.68
C LYS A 63 -4.78 -6.85 -2.20
N ILE A 64 -4.86 -7.07 -3.51
CA ILE A 64 -5.95 -7.83 -4.14
C ILE A 64 -5.92 -9.30 -3.70
N GLY A 65 -4.74 -9.90 -3.70
CA GLY A 65 -4.52 -11.29 -3.28
C GLY A 65 -4.88 -11.53 -1.83
N MET A 66 -4.66 -10.55 -0.94
CA MET A 66 -5.08 -10.64 0.46
C MET A 66 -6.55 -10.25 0.68
N MET A 67 -7.14 -9.41 -0.18
CA MET A 67 -8.58 -9.13 -0.14
C MET A 67 -9.39 -10.40 -0.42
N GLY A 68 -8.97 -11.27 -1.34
CA GLY A 68 -9.69 -12.50 -1.70
C GLY A 68 -10.03 -13.44 -0.52
N PRO A 69 -9.05 -13.99 0.21
CA PRO A 69 -9.29 -14.91 1.32
C PRO A 69 -9.84 -14.22 2.59
N LEU A 70 -9.75 -12.89 2.69
CA LEU A 70 -10.20 -12.13 3.86
C LEU A 70 -11.54 -11.40 3.65
N ALA A 71 -12.04 -11.29 2.41
CA ALA A 71 -13.35 -10.73 2.09
C ALA A 71 -14.48 -11.77 2.07
N GLY A 72 -14.15 -13.06 2.24
CA GLY A 72 -15.11 -14.17 2.37
C GLY A 72 -15.63 -14.37 3.79
#